data_AF-A0A2V8FGU7-F1
#
_entry.id   AF-A0A2V8FGU7-F1
#
_cell.length_a   1.000
_cell.length_b   1.000
_cell.length_c   1.000
_cell.angle_alpha   90.00
_cell.angle_beta   90.00
_cell.angle_gamma   90.00
#
_symmetry.space_group_name_H-M   'P 1'
#
loop_
_entity.id
_entity.type
_entity.pdbx_description
1 polymer ?
#
loop_
_entity_poly.entity_id
_entity_poly.type
_entity_poly.pdbx_seq_one_letter_code
_entity_poly.pdbx_strand_id
1 'polypeptide(L)'
;MVSWLTQPGQKARFDHLVLGLPMLGQVARKFATSQMARTLATLLGGGLPLVNALDIAAKSVGNQFMAAQLEVVSARVREGESFAAALEARHVFPEVAVKMAEVGESTGALQDMLNTVADFYDEEISTTMERFVTLIEPVLLVFMGLVVAGLLLALYMPLFQLSSVLS
;
A
#
# COMPACT_ATOMS: atom_id res chain seq x y z
N MET A 1 -2.11 11.81 30.62
CA MET A 1 -3.20 12.04 29.65
C MET A 1 -2.78 11.56 28.25
N VAL A 2 -2.27 10.33 28.12
CA VAL A 2 -1.92 9.70 26.83
C VAL A 2 -2.05 8.19 27.01
N SER A 3 -3.28 7.66 27.04
CA SER A 3 -3.51 6.20 27.12
C SER A 3 -4.75 5.74 26.34
N TRP A 4 -5.19 6.52 25.35
CA TRP A 4 -6.46 6.28 24.64
C TRP A 4 -6.30 5.73 23.20
N LEU A 5 -5.13 5.22 22.81
CA LEU A 5 -4.90 4.65 21.47
C LEU A 5 -4.91 3.11 21.41
N THR A 6 -5.42 2.43 22.44
CA THR A 6 -5.53 0.96 22.46
C THR A 6 -6.98 0.50 22.62
N GLN A 7 -7.86 0.93 21.70
CA GLN A 7 -9.13 0.24 21.47
C GLN A 7 -9.04 -0.58 20.17
N PRO A 8 -9.07 -1.93 20.24
CA PRO A 8 -8.94 -2.81 19.08
C PRO A 8 -10.03 -2.64 18.01
N GLY A 9 -11.15 -1.97 18.32
CA GLY A 9 -12.25 -1.71 17.39
C GLY A 9 -12.15 -0.43 16.54
N GLN A 10 -11.28 0.53 16.88
CA GLN A 10 -11.19 1.81 16.12
C GLN A 10 -10.30 1.70 14.88
N LYS A 11 -9.31 0.79 14.88
CA LYS A 11 -8.42 0.55 13.73
C LYS A 11 -9.20 0.03 12.52
N ALA A 12 -10.20 -0.84 12.72
CA ALA A 12 -11.04 -1.37 11.65
C ALA A 12 -11.90 -0.30 10.93
N ARG A 13 -12.32 0.76 11.63
CA ARG A 13 -13.08 1.87 11.01
C ARG A 13 -12.18 2.83 10.23
N PHE A 14 -10.97 3.07 10.71
CA PHE A 14 -9.99 3.87 9.98
C PHE A 14 -9.47 3.13 8.73
N ASP A 15 -9.27 1.81 8.83
CA ASP A 15 -8.94 0.96 7.69
C ASP A 15 -10.01 1.10 6.59
N HIS A 16 -11.30 1.12 6.93
CA HIS A 16 -12.37 1.33 5.95
C HIS A 16 -12.43 2.75 5.35
N LEU A 17 -12.06 3.79 6.11
CA LEU A 17 -12.06 5.18 5.64
C LEU A 17 -10.88 5.47 4.70
N VAL A 18 -9.72 4.89 4.99
CA VAL A 18 -8.51 4.98 4.15
C VAL A 18 -8.61 4.07 2.92
N LEU A 19 -9.39 2.98 2.99
CA LEU A 19 -9.76 2.12 1.85
C LEU A 19 -10.75 2.78 0.87
N GLY A 20 -11.33 3.95 1.20
CA GLY A 20 -12.23 4.70 0.31
C GLY A 20 -11.52 5.41 -0.86
N LEU A 21 -10.19 5.49 -0.85
CA LEU A 21 -9.40 6.01 -1.96
C LEU A 21 -8.91 4.84 -2.83
N PRO A 22 -9.48 4.64 -4.05
CA PRO A 22 -9.18 3.49 -4.90
C PRO A 22 -7.69 3.36 -5.29
N MET A 23 -6.94 4.46 -5.20
CA MET A 23 -5.50 4.49 -5.44
C MET A 23 -4.66 4.00 -4.24
N LEU A 24 -5.03 4.36 -3.00
CA LEU A 24 -4.30 3.93 -1.80
C LEU A 24 -4.45 2.42 -1.56
N GLY A 25 -5.62 1.86 -1.88
CA GLY A 25 -5.86 0.42 -1.75
C GLY A 25 -4.96 -0.44 -2.65
N GLN A 26 -4.64 0.03 -3.86
CA GLN A 26 -3.75 -0.70 -4.79
C GLN A 26 -2.29 -0.65 -4.33
N VAL A 27 -1.82 0.52 -3.91
CA VAL A 27 -0.46 0.69 -3.37
C VAL A 27 -0.28 -0.13 -2.09
N ALA A 28 -1.28 -0.14 -1.21
CA ALA A 28 -1.23 -0.95 0.02
C ALA A 28 -1.16 -2.46 -0.27
N ARG A 29 -1.88 -2.96 -1.29
CA ARG A 29 -1.79 -4.36 -1.72
C ARG A 29 -0.41 -4.70 -2.28
N LYS A 30 0.14 -3.84 -3.15
CA LYS A 30 1.49 -4.00 -3.71
C LYS A 30 2.55 -3.99 -2.60
N PHE A 31 2.44 -3.07 -1.65
CA PHE A 31 3.35 -2.98 -0.51
C PHE A 31 3.29 -4.23 0.38
N ALA A 32 2.08 -4.69 0.73
CA ALA A 32 1.91 -5.92 1.49
C ALA A 32 2.46 -7.15 0.74
N THR A 33 2.29 -7.20 -0.58
CA THR A 33 2.82 -8.27 -1.44
C THR A 33 4.34 -8.23 -1.49
N SER A 34 4.96 -7.06 -1.62
CA SER A 34 6.42 -6.88 -1.53
C SER A 34 6.96 -7.36 -0.19
N GLN A 35 6.34 -6.90 0.91
CA GLN A 35 6.76 -7.26 2.26
C GLN A 35 6.67 -8.78 2.51
N MET A 36 5.59 -9.41 2.06
CA MET A 36 5.43 -10.86 2.07
C MET A 36 6.55 -11.53 1.27
N ALA A 37 6.76 -11.13 0.02
CA ALA A 37 7.72 -11.75 -0.89
C ALA A 37 9.16 -11.63 -0.36
N ARG A 38 9.53 -10.46 0.16
CA ARG A 38 10.84 -10.23 0.82
C ARG A 38 11.04 -11.14 2.02
N THR A 39 10.02 -11.25 2.87
CA THR A 39 10.08 -12.09 4.08
C THR A 39 10.23 -13.56 3.69
N LEU A 40 9.40 -14.04 2.75
CA LEU A 40 9.46 -15.41 2.26
C LEU A 40 10.81 -15.71 1.61
N ALA A 41 11.30 -14.87 0.70
CA ALA A 41 12.59 -15.08 0.04
C ALA A 41 13.74 -15.17 1.05
N THR A 42 13.73 -14.31 2.08
CA THR A 42 14.73 -14.33 3.16
C THR A 42 14.68 -15.64 3.94
N LEU A 43 13.48 -16.10 4.33
CA LEU A 43 13.32 -17.31 5.13
C LEU A 43 13.62 -18.59 4.31
N LEU A 44 13.16 -18.64 3.05
CA LEU A 44 13.47 -19.74 2.12
C LEU A 44 14.97 -19.83 1.86
N GLY A 45 15.65 -18.70 1.69
CA GLY A 45 17.12 -18.67 1.56
C GLY A 45 17.88 -19.09 2.81
N GLY A 46 17.24 -18.97 3.99
CA GLY A 46 17.71 -19.57 5.23
C GLY A 46 17.41 -21.06 5.38
N GLY A 47 16.78 -21.69 4.36
CA GLY A 47 16.43 -23.11 4.36
C GLY A 47 15.14 -23.45 5.12
N LEU A 48 14.32 -22.46 5.51
CA LEU A 48 13.04 -22.75 6.15
C LEU A 48 12.05 -23.34 5.13
N PRO A 49 11.27 -24.37 5.51
CA PRO A 49 10.18 -24.86 4.68
C PRO A 49 9.12 -23.79 4.40
N LEU A 50 8.56 -23.78 3.19
CA LEU A 50 7.59 -22.78 2.72
C LEU A 50 6.41 -22.57 3.66
N VAL A 51 5.80 -23.65 4.16
CA VAL A 51 4.64 -23.58 5.08
C VAL A 51 4.99 -22.80 6.36
N ASN A 52 6.19 -23.02 6.91
CA ASN A 52 6.64 -22.31 8.11
C ASN A 52 6.99 -20.84 7.78
N ALA A 53 7.57 -20.60 6.61
CA ALA A 53 7.88 -19.26 6.14
C ALA A 53 6.60 -18.43 5.92
N LEU A 54 5.51 -19.03 5.41
CA LEU A 54 4.21 -18.40 5.22
C LEU A 54 3.60 -17.92 6.54
N ASP A 55 3.65 -18.75 7.60
CA ASP A 55 3.14 -18.37 8.92
C ASP A 55 3.91 -17.18 9.53
N ILE A 56 5.21 -17.04 9.22
CA ILE A 56 6.02 -15.90 9.66
C ILE A 56 5.73 -14.68 8.78
N ALA A 57 5.64 -14.86 7.46
CA ALA A 57 5.33 -13.79 6.51
C ALA A 57 3.95 -13.18 6.77
N ALA A 58 2.94 -13.98 7.11
CA ALA A 58 1.61 -13.49 7.51
C ALA A 58 1.68 -12.51 8.70
N LYS A 59 2.59 -12.75 9.65
CA LYS A 59 2.79 -11.88 10.82
C LYS A 59 3.66 -10.65 10.52
N SER A 60 4.45 -10.66 9.45
CA SER A 60 5.28 -9.52 9.07
C SER A 60 4.51 -8.47 8.26
N VAL A 61 3.46 -8.88 7.54
CA VAL A 61 2.62 -7.98 6.74
C VAL A 61 1.84 -7.02 7.63
N GLY A 62 2.06 -5.70 7.46
CA GLY A 62 1.40 -4.68 8.28
C GLY A 62 -0.11 -4.51 8.02
N ASN A 63 -0.59 -4.94 6.85
CA ASN A 63 -2.01 -4.86 6.48
C ASN A 63 -2.77 -6.09 6.99
N GLN A 64 -3.67 -5.89 7.95
CA GLN A 64 -4.43 -6.97 8.59
C GLN A 64 -5.28 -7.79 7.63
N PHE A 65 -5.88 -7.16 6.61
CA PHE A 65 -6.65 -7.87 5.60
C PHE A 65 -5.74 -8.79 4.79
N MET A 66 -4.61 -8.29 4.29
CA MET A 66 -3.64 -9.10 3.53
C MET A 66 -3.02 -10.22 4.38
N ALA A 67 -2.71 -9.95 5.66
CA ALA A 67 -2.24 -10.95 6.60
C ALA A 67 -3.24 -12.11 6.74
N ALA A 68 -4.53 -11.81 6.93
CA ALA A 68 -5.58 -12.83 7.00
C ALA A 68 -5.72 -13.64 5.69
N GLN A 69 -5.53 -13.00 4.53
CA GLN A 69 -5.51 -13.74 3.25
C GLN A 69 -4.30 -14.67 3.15
N LEU A 70 -3.14 -14.25 3.66
CA LEU A 70 -1.93 -15.06 3.67
C LEU A 70 -2.00 -16.24 4.66
N GLU A 71 -2.71 -16.08 5.78
CA GLU A 71 -3.01 -17.21 6.69
C GLU A 71 -3.86 -18.28 5.99
N VAL A 72 -4.85 -17.89 5.19
CA VAL A 72 -5.64 -18.82 4.38
C VAL A 72 -4.76 -19.52 3.35
N VAL A 73 -3.86 -18.79 2.68
CA VAL A 73 -2.88 -19.36 1.74
C VAL A 73 -1.99 -20.38 2.46
N SER A 74 -1.47 -20.05 3.64
CA SER A 74 -0.65 -20.98 4.45
C SER A 74 -1.41 -22.29 4.75
N ALA A 75 -2.68 -22.19 5.15
CA ALA A 75 -3.52 -23.36 5.40
C ALA A 75 -3.72 -24.22 4.15
N ARG A 76 -3.98 -23.60 2.99
CA ARG A 76 -4.14 -24.31 1.70
C ARG A 76 -2.87 -25.02 1.25
N VAL A 77 -1.72 -24.36 1.37
CA VAL A 77 -0.42 -24.97 1.04
C VAL A 77 -0.12 -26.14 1.99
N ARG A 78 -0.49 -26.03 3.27
CA ARG A 78 -0.39 -27.13 4.24
C ARG A 78 -1.31 -28.32 3.89
N GLU A 79 -2.45 -28.07 3.26
CA GLU A 79 -3.37 -29.09 2.72
C GLU A 79 -2.84 -29.73 1.41
N GLY A 80 -1.73 -29.23 0.86
CA GLY A 80 -1.09 -29.76 -0.34
C GLY A 80 -1.47 -29.04 -1.64
N GLU A 81 -2.19 -27.92 -1.56
CA GLU A 81 -2.40 -27.04 -2.71
C GLU A 81 -1.08 -26.35 -3.09
N SER A 82 -0.87 -26.10 -4.38
CA SER A 82 0.31 -25.34 -4.82
C SER A 82 0.24 -23.90 -4.30
N PHE A 83 1.39 -23.31 -4.01
CA PHE A 83 1.46 -21.95 -3.49
C PHE A 83 0.89 -20.94 -4.49
N ALA A 84 1.19 -21.11 -5.78
CA ALA A 84 0.64 -20.24 -6.82
C ALA A 84 -0.89 -20.32 -6.90
N ALA A 85 -1.47 -21.52 -6.87
CA ALA A 85 -2.93 -21.70 -6.92
C ALA A 85 -3.61 -21.13 -5.68
N ALA A 86 -3.02 -21.36 -4.49
CA ALA A 86 -3.53 -20.80 -3.24
C ALA A 86 -3.55 -19.27 -3.25
N LEU A 87 -2.50 -18.63 -3.81
CA LEU A 87 -2.48 -17.17 -4.01
C LEU A 87 -3.54 -16.71 -5.03
N GLU A 88 -3.65 -17.39 -6.16
CA GLU A 88 -4.60 -17.06 -7.23
C GLU A 88 -6.04 -17.09 -6.73
N ALA A 89 -6.40 -18.13 -5.97
CA ALA A 89 -7.73 -18.33 -5.40
C ALA A 89 -8.19 -17.20 -4.47
N ARG A 90 -7.29 -16.35 -3.98
CA ARG A 90 -7.66 -15.20 -3.15
C ARG A 90 -8.06 -13.97 -3.95
N HIS A 91 -7.64 -13.83 -5.22
CA HIS A 91 -7.92 -12.67 -6.08
C HIS A 91 -7.54 -11.29 -5.49
N VAL A 92 -6.70 -11.26 -4.45
CA VAL A 92 -6.20 -10.02 -3.81
C VAL A 92 -4.75 -9.72 -4.17
N PHE A 93 -4.00 -10.76 -4.53
CA PHE A 93 -2.59 -10.67 -4.88
C PHE A 93 -2.46 -10.26 -6.35
N PRO A 94 -1.55 -9.33 -6.65
CA PRO A 94 -1.26 -8.95 -8.03
C PRO A 94 -0.84 -10.14 -8.91
N GLU A 95 -1.24 -10.12 -10.18
CA GLU A 95 -1.02 -11.22 -11.13
C GLU A 95 0.46 -11.57 -11.34
N VAL A 96 1.35 -10.58 -11.36
CA VAL A 96 2.81 -10.82 -11.49
C VAL A 96 3.34 -11.63 -10.30
N ALA A 97 2.82 -11.43 -9.08
CA ALA A 97 3.25 -12.21 -7.93
C ALA A 97 2.84 -13.68 -8.05
N VAL A 98 1.61 -13.93 -8.51
CA VAL A 98 1.07 -15.28 -8.73
C VAL A 98 1.89 -16.01 -9.79
N LYS A 99 2.13 -15.38 -10.94
CA LYS A 99 2.91 -15.98 -12.05
C LYS A 99 4.36 -16.26 -11.67
N MET A 100 5.00 -15.35 -10.95
CA MET A 100 6.37 -15.57 -10.47
C MET A 100 6.44 -16.69 -9.43
N ALA A 101 5.42 -16.80 -8.56
CA ALA A 101 5.30 -17.93 -7.65
C ALA A 101 5.13 -19.26 -8.41
N GLU A 102 4.31 -19.29 -9.46
CA GLU A 102 4.11 -20.47 -10.32
C GLU A 102 5.40 -20.92 -11.02
N VAL A 103 6.13 -19.97 -11.60
CA VAL A 103 7.43 -20.22 -12.22
C VAL A 103 8.44 -20.70 -11.16
N GLY A 104 8.47 -20.07 -10.00
CA GLY A 104 9.37 -20.43 -8.91
C GLY A 104 9.10 -21.82 -8.33
N GLU A 105 7.82 -22.18 -8.21
CA GLU A 105 7.39 -23.49 -7.70
C GLU A 105 7.67 -24.62 -8.70
N SER A 106 7.44 -24.38 -9.99
CA SER A 106 7.72 -25.36 -11.06
C SER A 106 9.21 -25.57 -11.35
N THR A 107 10.03 -24.54 -11.14
CA THR A 107 11.48 -24.59 -11.39
C THR A 107 12.32 -24.86 -10.14
N GLY A 108 11.70 -24.84 -8.95
CA GLY A 108 12.40 -24.90 -7.66
C GLY A 108 13.15 -23.62 -7.29
N ALA A 109 13.00 -22.54 -8.06
CA ALA A 109 13.65 -21.25 -7.85
C ALA A 109 12.74 -20.22 -7.12
N LEU A 110 11.89 -20.69 -6.20
CA LEU A 110 10.89 -19.85 -5.54
C LEU A 110 11.48 -18.66 -4.77
N GLN A 111 12.64 -18.86 -4.13
CA GLN A 111 13.37 -17.78 -3.45
C GLN A 111 13.72 -16.63 -4.40
N ASP A 112 14.30 -16.95 -5.56
CA ASP A 112 14.77 -15.94 -6.52
C ASP A 112 13.59 -15.20 -7.17
N MET A 113 12.52 -15.94 -7.48
CA MET A 113 11.30 -15.35 -8.02
C MET A 113 10.63 -14.42 -7.00
N LEU A 114 10.60 -14.78 -5.72
CA LEU A 114 10.04 -13.93 -4.67
C LEU A 114 10.90 -12.68 -4.40
N ASN A 115 12.23 -12.78 -4.47
CA ASN A 115 13.08 -11.60 -4.45
C ASN A 115 12.77 -10.66 -5.61
N THR A 116 12.61 -11.20 -6.81
CA THR A 116 12.26 -10.42 -8.00
C THR A 116 10.90 -9.74 -7.86
N VAL A 117 9.91 -10.43 -7.28
CA VAL A 117 8.59 -9.85 -6.95
C VAL A 117 8.72 -8.69 -5.96
N ALA A 118 9.53 -8.84 -4.90
CA ALA A 118 9.74 -7.78 -3.92
C ALA A 118 10.40 -6.56 -4.56
N ASP A 119 11.50 -6.75 -5.30
CA ASP A 119 12.22 -5.67 -5.96
C ASP A 119 11.33 -4.94 -6.98
N PHE A 120 10.57 -5.68 -7.79
CA PHE A 120 9.64 -5.12 -8.76
C PHE A 120 8.57 -4.22 -8.12
N TYR A 121 7.94 -4.67 -7.03
CA TYR A 121 6.93 -3.86 -6.36
C TYR A 121 7.51 -2.71 -5.56
N ASP A 122 8.70 -2.85 -4.96
CA ASP A 122 9.39 -1.75 -4.30
C ASP A 122 9.66 -0.60 -5.29
N GLU A 123 10.13 -0.93 -6.51
CA GLU A 123 10.35 0.04 -7.58
C GLU A 123 9.04 0.67 -8.09
N GLU A 124 7.99 -0.13 -8.31
CA GLU A 124 6.70 0.36 -8.77
C GLU A 124 6.02 1.27 -7.74
N ILE A 125 6.16 0.96 -6.45
CA ILE A 125 5.67 1.80 -5.35
C ILE A 125 6.47 3.10 -5.29
N SER A 126 7.80 3.06 -5.38
CA SER A 126 8.65 4.27 -5.39
C SER A 126 8.25 5.20 -6.53
N THR A 127 8.13 4.67 -7.75
CA THR A 127 7.71 5.42 -8.94
C THR A 127 6.33 6.05 -8.75
N THR A 128 5.42 5.33 -8.11
CA THR A 128 4.07 5.82 -7.82
C THR A 128 4.10 6.96 -6.80
N MET A 129 4.93 6.84 -5.74
CA MET A 129 5.09 7.89 -4.73
C MET A 129 5.71 9.16 -5.30
N GLU A 130 6.70 9.04 -6.17
CA GLU A 130 7.30 10.20 -6.85
C GLU A 130 6.27 10.99 -7.65
N ARG A 131 5.41 10.30 -8.42
CA ARG A 131 4.31 10.94 -9.16
C ARG A 131 3.33 11.66 -8.25
N PHE A 132 3.02 11.07 -7.08
CA PHE A 132 2.16 11.74 -6.09
C PHE A 132 2.79 13.03 -5.57
N VAL A 133 4.08 13.00 -5.26
CA VAL A 133 4.81 14.20 -4.80
C VAL A 133 4.81 15.28 -5.89
N THR A 134 5.03 14.92 -7.16
CA THR A 134 4.96 15.88 -8.28
C THR A 134 3.59 16.55 -8.42
N LEU A 135 2.50 15.86 -8.11
CA LEU A 135 1.15 16.43 -8.16
C LEU A 135 0.82 17.36 -6.97
N ILE A 136 1.54 17.25 -5.85
CA ILE A 136 1.34 18.14 -4.70
C ILE A 136 1.77 19.58 -5.03
N GLU A 137 2.82 19.75 -5.83
CA GLU A 137 3.35 21.07 -6.22
C GLU A 137 2.29 21.98 -6.90
N PRO A 138 1.61 21.57 -7.98
CA PRO A 138 0.59 22.42 -8.61
C PRO A 138 -0.60 22.69 -7.69
N VAL A 139 -0.98 21.75 -6.81
CA VAL A 139 -2.04 21.96 -5.82
C VAL A 139 -1.67 23.08 -4.84
N LEU A 140 -0.42 23.09 -4.35
CA LEU A 140 0.10 24.15 -3.48
C LEU A 140 0.11 25.50 -4.19
N LEU A 141 0.50 25.56 -5.46
CA LEU A 141 0.49 26.79 -6.25
C LEU A 141 -0.93 27.35 -6.44
N VAL A 142 -1.90 26.50 -6.78
CA VAL A 142 -3.31 26.91 -6.92
C VAL A 142 -3.87 27.40 -5.58
N PHE A 143 -3.60 26.67 -4.50
CA PHE A 143 -4.02 27.07 -3.15
C PHE A 143 -3.42 28.42 -2.75
N MET A 144 -2.12 28.62 -2.98
CA MET A 144 -1.45 29.89 -2.70
C MET A 144 -2.02 31.04 -3.55
N GLY A 145 -2.32 30.78 -4.83
CA GLY A 145 -2.97 31.75 -5.70
C GLY A 145 -4.35 32.18 -5.18
N LEU A 146 -5.17 31.24 -4.72
CA LEU A 146 -6.46 31.53 -4.11
C LEU A 146 -6.34 32.36 -2.82
N VAL A 147 -5.37 32.03 -1.97
CA VAL A 147 -5.11 32.78 -0.73
C VAL A 147 -4.68 34.22 -1.04
N VAL A 148 -3.75 34.41 -1.99
CA VAL A 148 -3.29 35.75 -2.39
C VAL A 148 -4.40 36.55 -3.05
N ALA A 149 -5.17 35.95 -3.97
CA ALA A 149 -6.29 36.61 -4.62
C ALA A 149 -7.38 37.00 -3.61
N GLY A 150 -7.71 36.11 -2.67
CA GLY A 150 -8.65 36.40 -1.58
C GLY A 150 -8.19 37.56 -0.69
N LEU A 151 -6.90 37.61 -0.38
CA LEU A 151 -6.30 38.71 0.38
C LEU A 151 -6.36 40.04 -0.38
N LEU A 152 -6.04 40.04 -1.67
CA LEU A 152 -6.15 41.23 -2.51
C LEU A 152 -7.59 41.76 -2.56
N LEU A 153 -8.58 40.89 -2.79
CA LEU A 153 -9.98 41.30 -2.80
C LEU A 153 -10.43 41.89 -1.45
N ALA A 154 -10.01 41.27 -0.34
CA ALA A 154 -10.32 41.75 1.00
C ALA A 154 -9.72 43.15 1.28
N LEU A 155 -8.54 43.45 0.74
CA LEU A 155 -7.88 44.75 0.92
C LEU A 155 -8.39 45.82 -0.06
N TYR A 156 -8.68 45.48 -1.32
CA TYR A 156 -9.09 46.44 -2.34
C TYR A 156 -10.56 46.86 -2.24
N MET A 157 -11.46 45.97 -1.80
CA MET A 157 -12.89 46.27 -1.72
C MET A 157 -13.20 47.50 -0.83
N PRO A 158 -12.62 47.63 0.39
CA PRO A 158 -12.79 48.83 1.22
C PRO A 158 -12.24 50.11 0.57
N LEU A 159 -11.12 50.02 -0.17
CA LEU A 159 -10.54 51.18 -0.84
C LEU A 159 -11.46 51.71 -1.95
N PHE A 160 -12.07 50.83 -2.73
CA PHE A 160 -13.06 51.19 -3.75
C PHE A 160 -14.28 51.88 -3.15
N GLN A 161 -14.76 51.40 -2.00
CA GLN A 161 -15.87 52.03 -1.28
C GLN A 161 -15.49 53.44 -0.82
N LEU A 162 -14.30 53.62 -0.23
CA LEU A 162 -13.83 54.94 0.21
C LEU A 162 -13.65 55.92 -0.95
N SER A 163 -13.12 55.48 -2.10
CA SER A 163 -12.97 56.37 -3.26
C SER A 163 -14.31 56.84 -3.83
N SER A 164 -15.33 55.96 -3.83
CA SER A 164 -16.66 56.29 -4.36
C SER A 164 -17.43 57.30 -3.52
N VAL A 165 -17.08 57.48 -2.25
CA VAL A 165 -17.69 58.46 -1.35
C VAL A 165 -17.01 59.83 -1.45
N LEU A 166 -15.77 59.89 -1.94
CA LEU A 166 -14.97 61.12 -2.05
C LEU A 166 -15.04 61.77 -3.44
N SER A 167 -15.54 61.05 -4.46
CA SER A 167 -15.80 61.54 -5.82
C SER A 167 -17.26 61.97 -6.00
#